data_AF-A0A958GAA4-F1
#
_entry.id   AF-A0A958GAA4-F1
#
_cell.length_a   1.000
_cell.length_b   1.000
_cell.length_c   1.000
_cell.angle_alpha   90.00
_cell.angle_beta   90.00
_cell.angle_gamma   90.00
#
_symmetry.space_group_name_H-M   'P 1'
#
loop_
_entity.id
_entity.type
_entity.pdbx_description
1 polymer ?
#
loop_
_entity_poly.entity_id
_entity_poly.type
_entity_poly.pdbx_seq_one_letter_code
_entity_poly.pdbx_strand_id
1 'polypeptide(L)'
;MRKTTGAYQVHPLYPAGGSGPGRENRPLWVEIRGQKVWMEAAAAPLSRVLGELSRRSGVSIVLFGEPKGSVNLRVEDLELDACLELLLLDSGLSYKKS
;
A
#
# COMPACT_ATOMS: atom_id res chain seq x y z
N MET A 1 19.94 4.35 -27.96
CA MET A 1 20.74 3.14 -27.67
C MET A 1 20.58 2.81 -26.19
N ARG A 2 20.35 1.52 -25.89
CA ARG A 2 19.99 0.92 -24.60
C ARG A 2 20.99 1.18 -23.47
N LYS A 3 20.48 1.25 -22.23
CA LYS A 3 20.91 0.34 -21.15
C LYS A 3 19.70 -0.07 -20.31
N THR A 4 19.09 -1.19 -20.70
CA THR A 4 18.43 -2.07 -19.74
C THR A 4 19.53 -2.95 -19.18
N THR A 5 19.81 -2.82 -17.89
CA THR A 5 20.58 -3.82 -17.16
C THR A 5 19.99 -3.86 -15.77
N GLY A 6 19.17 -4.88 -15.54
CA GLY A 6 18.45 -5.09 -14.28
C GLY A 6 19.11 -6.16 -13.42
N ALA A 7 18.87 -6.03 -12.13
CA ALA A 7 18.53 -7.11 -11.21
C ALA A 7 17.75 -6.47 -10.06
N TYR A 8 16.58 -7.01 -9.70
CA TYR A 8 15.83 -6.59 -8.52
C TYR A 8 15.67 -7.77 -7.59
N GLN A 9 16.23 -7.65 -6.39
CA GLN A 9 16.14 -8.63 -5.34
C GLN A 9 15.39 -7.98 -4.17
N VAL A 10 14.31 -8.60 -3.71
CA VAL A 10 13.42 -8.04 -2.67
C VAL A 10 13.52 -8.93 -1.44
N HIS A 11 13.84 -8.31 -0.30
CA HIS A 11 13.96 -8.94 1.02
C HIS A 11 13.04 -8.21 2.02
N PRO A 12 12.57 -8.87 3.09
CA PRO A 12 11.81 -8.21 4.14
C PRO A 12 12.64 -7.12 4.83
N LEU A 13 12.08 -5.91 4.94
CA LEU A 13 12.84 -4.68 5.17
C LEU A 13 13.02 -4.22 6.63
N TYR A 14 12.82 -5.03 7.68
CA TYR A 14 12.96 -4.51 9.05
C TYR A 14 13.63 -5.49 10.03
N PRO A 15 14.65 -5.03 10.79
CA PRO A 15 14.50 -4.93 12.22
C PRO A 15 13.72 -3.65 12.56
N ALA A 16 12.81 -3.75 13.53
CA ALA A 16 12.00 -2.64 14.02
C ALA A 16 12.89 -1.46 14.48
N GLY A 17 12.75 -0.29 13.85
CA GLY A 17 13.27 0.96 14.40
C GLY A 17 13.91 1.89 13.37
N GLY A 18 13.32 3.07 13.19
CA GLY A 18 13.89 4.14 12.38
C GLY A 18 12.98 5.36 12.33
N SER A 19 13.17 6.28 13.28
CA SER A 19 12.40 7.51 13.47
C SER A 19 12.66 8.53 12.37
N GLY A 20 11.66 8.78 11.52
CA GLY A 20 11.54 10.00 10.72
C GLY A 20 11.03 11.17 11.56
N PRO A 21 11.27 12.44 11.15
CA PRO A 21 10.99 13.60 11.98
C PRO A 21 9.47 13.77 12.18
N GLY A 22 9.01 13.55 13.42
CA GLY A 22 7.83 14.20 13.98
C GLY A 22 6.46 13.84 13.41
N ARG A 23 6.20 12.57 13.03
CA ARG A 23 4.82 12.09 12.80
C ARG A 23 4.49 11.05 13.86
N GLU A 24 3.84 11.52 14.92
CA GLU A 24 3.28 10.73 16.03
C GLU A 24 2.70 9.39 15.55
N ASN A 25 3.46 8.31 15.75
CA ASN A 25 3.07 6.90 15.83
C ASN A 25 1.84 6.41 15.04
N ARG A 26 1.60 6.91 13.82
CA ARG A 26 0.53 6.40 12.95
C ARG A 26 1.16 5.38 12.01
N PRO A 27 0.83 4.08 12.13
CA PRO A 27 1.36 3.06 11.25
C PRO A 27 0.87 3.19 9.80
N LEU A 28 0.03 4.20 9.49
CA LEU A 28 -0.59 4.40 8.18
C LEU A 28 -0.92 5.88 7.94
N TRP A 29 -0.43 6.43 6.83
CA TRP A 29 -0.81 7.70 6.25
C TRP A 29 -1.18 7.50 4.79
N VAL A 30 -2.28 8.10 4.36
CA VAL A 30 -2.79 7.99 2.98
C VAL A 30 -3.27 9.37 2.53
N GLU A 31 -2.94 9.78 1.33
CA GLU A 31 -3.45 10.96 0.67
C GLU A 31 -3.86 10.58 -0.75
N ILE A 32 -5.02 11.07 -1.19
CA ILE A 32 -5.53 10.83 -2.54
C ILE A 32 -5.86 12.18 -3.16
N ARG A 33 -5.32 12.44 -4.35
CA ARG A 33 -5.61 13.63 -5.16
C ARG A 33 -6.05 13.17 -6.54
N GLY A 34 -7.33 13.34 -6.87
CA GLY A 34 -7.90 12.77 -8.09
C GLY A 34 -7.89 11.23 -8.04
N GLN A 35 -7.10 10.59 -8.91
CA GLN A 35 -6.92 9.14 -8.94
C GLN A 35 -5.55 8.68 -8.41
N LYS A 36 -4.71 9.63 -8.00
CA LYS A 36 -3.35 9.39 -7.54
C LYS A 36 -3.28 9.20 -6.03
N VAL A 37 -2.48 8.23 -5.61
CA VAL A 37 -2.29 7.80 -4.22
C VAL A 37 -0.87 8.15 -3.78
N TRP A 38 -0.76 8.76 -2.60
CA TRP A 38 0.46 8.85 -1.80
C TRP A 38 0.19 8.16 -0.47
N MET A 39 1.04 7.23 -0.08
CA MET A 39 0.81 6.44 1.13
C MET A 39 2.12 6.00 1.76
N GLU A 40 2.11 5.95 3.09
CA GLU A 40 3.17 5.35 3.89
C GLU A 40 2.52 4.44 4.92
N ALA A 41 2.97 3.19 4.96
CA ALA A 41 2.50 2.19 5.90
C ALA A 41 3.69 1.49 6.53
N ALA A 42 3.68 1.41 7.86
CA ALA A 42 4.66 0.72 8.67
C ALA A 42 3.93 -0.28 9.57
N ALA A 43 4.08 -1.58 9.27
CA ALA A 43 3.38 -2.69 9.90
C ALA A 43 1.85 -2.49 9.99
N ALA A 44 1.25 -1.86 8.97
CA ALA A 44 -0.18 -1.58 8.96
C ALA A 44 -1.00 -2.83 8.62
N PRO A 45 -2.07 -3.16 9.35
CA PRO A 45 -2.99 -4.23 8.95
C PRO A 45 -3.55 -3.97 7.55
N LEU A 46 -3.53 -4.98 6.67
CA LEU A 46 -3.99 -4.82 5.28
C LEU A 46 -5.46 -4.36 5.22
N SER A 47 -6.30 -4.88 6.10
CA SER A 47 -7.71 -4.46 6.24
C SER A 47 -7.85 -2.96 6.52
N ARG A 48 -6.96 -2.40 7.35
CA ARG A 48 -6.94 -0.95 7.66
C ARG A 48 -6.49 -0.14 6.46
N VAL A 49 -5.49 -0.61 5.71
CA VAL A 49 -5.01 0.05 4.49
C VAL A 49 -6.13 0.13 3.44
N LEU A 50 -6.79 -0.99 3.16
CA LEU A 50 -7.91 -1.05 2.21
C LEU A 50 -9.08 -0.16 2.67
N GLY A 51 -9.38 -0.12 3.97
CA GLY A 51 -10.39 0.77 4.53
C GLY A 51 -10.06 2.26 4.37
N GLU A 52 -8.81 2.68 4.59
CA GLU A 52 -8.37 4.07 4.36
C GLU A 52 -8.43 4.45 2.87
N LEU A 53 -8.00 3.55 1.98
CA LEU A 53 -8.07 3.77 0.54
C LEU A 53 -9.53 3.94 0.08
N SER A 54 -10.43 3.07 0.54
CA SER A 54 -11.88 3.18 0.29
C SER A 54 -12.42 4.54 0.74
N ARG A 55 -12.14 4.93 1.99
CA ARG A 55 -12.65 6.18 2.56
C ARG A 55 -12.12 7.43 1.86
N ARG A 56 -10.84 7.44 1.47
CA ARG A 56 -10.20 8.63 0.88
C ARG A 56 -10.41 8.75 -0.64
N SER A 57 -10.60 7.64 -1.33
CA SER A 57 -10.82 7.63 -2.78
C SER A 57 -12.29 7.87 -3.14
N GLY A 58 -13.20 7.61 -2.20
CA GLY A 58 -14.64 7.58 -2.48
C GLY A 58 -15.07 6.32 -3.25
N VAL A 59 -14.14 5.39 -3.54
CA VAL A 59 -14.43 4.11 -4.16
C VAL A 59 -14.85 3.11 -3.08
N SER A 60 -16.01 2.47 -3.26
CA SER A 60 -16.46 1.43 -2.34
C SER A 60 -15.63 0.15 -2.53
N ILE A 61 -14.74 -0.14 -1.58
CA ILE A 61 -14.00 -1.41 -1.54
C ILE A 61 -14.74 -2.38 -0.61
N VAL A 62 -15.31 -3.44 -1.19
CA VAL A 62 -16.00 -4.51 -0.45
C VAL A 62 -15.03 -5.65 -0.19
N LEU A 63 -14.85 -6.02 1.07
CA LEU A 63 -13.98 -7.12 1.49
C LEU A 63 -14.79 -8.40 1.70
N PHE A 64 -14.43 -9.47 0.99
CA PHE A 64 -14.98 -10.81 1.21
C PHE A 64 -14.04 -11.61 2.12
N GLY A 65 -14.38 -11.68 3.41
CA GLY A 65 -13.52 -12.24 4.45
C GLY A 65 -12.59 -11.21 5.07
N GLU A 66 -11.70 -11.66 5.95
CA GLU A 66 -10.76 -10.80 6.66
C GLU A 66 -9.36 -10.88 6.04
N PRO A 67 -8.87 -9.80 5.41
CA PRO A 67 -7.50 -9.74 4.91
C PRO A 67 -6.51 -9.94 6.06
N LYS A 68 -5.67 -10.96 5.96
CA LYS A 68 -4.65 -11.27 6.98
C LYS A 68 -3.32 -10.60 6.63
N GLY A 69 -2.55 -10.30 7.68
CA GLY A 69 -1.19 -9.77 7.56
C GLY A 69 -1.09 -8.26 7.66
N SER A 70 0.15 -7.80 7.67
CA SER A 70 0.51 -6.39 7.70
C SER A 70 1.40 -6.03 6.51
N VAL A 71 1.31 -4.78 6.08
CA VAL A 71 2.07 -4.26 4.94
C VAL A 71 3.04 -3.17 5.40
N ASN A 72 4.20 -3.15 4.74
CA ASN A 72 5.21 -2.12 4.84
C ASN A 72 5.46 -1.58 3.44
N LEU A 73 5.11 -0.33 3.19
CA LEU A 73 5.22 0.26 1.85
C LEU A 73 5.25 1.77 1.89
N ARG A 74 5.78 2.32 0.81
CA ARG A 74 5.71 3.73 0.45
C ARG A 74 5.26 3.83 -1.00
N VAL A 75 4.24 4.63 -1.24
CA VAL A 75 3.67 4.88 -2.56
C VAL A 75 3.75 6.37 -2.82
N GLU A 76 4.28 6.72 -3.99
CA GLU A 76 4.38 8.10 -4.46
C GLU A 76 3.75 8.18 -5.85
N ASP A 77 2.65 8.93 -5.97
CA ASP A 77 1.99 9.24 -7.24
C ASP A 77 1.58 8.01 -8.08
N LEU A 78 0.90 7.05 -7.44
CA LEU A 78 0.42 5.85 -8.11
C LEU A 78 -1.09 5.89 -8.37
N GLU A 79 -1.53 5.38 -9.53
CA GLU A 79 -2.96 5.17 -9.79
C GLU A 79 -3.57 4.21 -8.75
N LEU A 80 -4.79 4.48 -8.31
CA LEU A 80 -5.48 3.65 -7.32
C LEU A 80 -5.56 2.18 -7.74
N ASP A 81 -5.90 1.91 -9.01
CA ASP A 81 -6.00 0.53 -9.52
C ASP A 81 -4.64 -0.18 -9.44
N ALA A 82 -3.55 0.48 -9.88
CA ALA A 82 -2.20 -0.08 -9.79
C ALA A 82 -1.73 -0.25 -8.33
N CYS A 83 -2.14 0.65 -7.43
CA CYS A 83 -1.87 0.53 -5.99
C CYS A 83 -2.54 -0.71 -5.41
N LEU A 84 -3.79 -1.00 -5.80
CA LEU A 84 -4.51 -2.20 -5.38
C LEU A 84 -3.87 -3.47 -5.94
N GLU A 85 -3.44 -3.49 -7.20
CA GLU A 85 -2.70 -4.62 -7.78
C GLU A 85 -1.44 -4.94 -6.96
N LEU A 86 -0.62 -3.94 -6.66
CA LEU A 86 0.63 -4.12 -5.91
C LEU A 86 0.39 -4.52 -4.45
N LEU A 87 -0.62 -3.93 -3.79
CA LEU A 87 -1.00 -4.28 -2.42
C LEU A 87 -1.41 -5.75 -2.28
N LEU A 88 -2.04 -6.29 -3.32
CA LEU A 88 -2.62 -7.63 -3.27
C LEU A 88 -1.69 -8.70 -3.84
N LEU A 89 -0.60 -8.31 -4.51
CA LEU A 89 0.33 -9.18 -5.25
C LEU A 89 0.87 -10.38 -4.43
N ASP A 90 1.06 -10.21 -3.11
CA ASP A 90 1.56 -11.26 -2.21
C ASP A 90 0.56 -11.60 -1.08
N SER A 91 -0.67 -11.09 -1.16
CA SER A 91 -1.68 -11.27 -0.11
C SER A 91 -2.46 -12.58 -0.24
N GLY A 92 -2.35 -13.27 -1.38
CA GLY A 92 -3.22 -14.39 -1.76
C GLY A 92 -4.67 -13.96 -2.06
N LEU A 93 -4.94 -12.65 -2.09
CA LEU A 93 -6.25 -12.08 -2.42
C LEU A 93 -6.27 -11.60 -3.87
N SER A 94 -7.43 -11.71 -4.49
CA SER A 94 -7.71 -11.11 -5.81
C SER A 94 -8.80 -10.06 -5.66
N TYR A 95 -8.81 -9.06 -6.54
CA TYR A 95 -9.91 -8.09 -6.62
C TYR A 95 -10.56 -8.12 -8.00
N LYS A 96 -11.82 -7.66 -8.07
CA LYS A 96 -12.58 -7.51 -9.30
C LYS A 96 -13.29 -6.15 -9.29
N LYS A 97 -13.12 -5.38 -10.36
CA LYS A 97 -13.86 -4.14 -10.59
C LYS A 97 -15.25 -4.47 -11.15
N SER A 98 -16.29 -3.88 -10.58
CA SER A 98 -17.70 -4.02 -10.99
C SER A 98 -18.19 -2.80 -11.73
#